data_AF-A0A7W0GDH6-F1
#
_entry.id   AF-A0A7W0GDH6-F1
#
_cell.length_a   1.000
_cell.length_b   1.000
_cell.length_c   1.000
_cell.angle_alpha   90.00
_cell.angle_beta   90.00
_cell.angle_gamma   90.00
#
_symmetry.space_group_name_H-M   'P 1'
#
loop_
_entity.id
_entity.type
_entity.pdbx_description
1 polymer ?
#
loop_
_entity_poly.entity_id
_entity_poly.type
_entity_poly.pdbx_seq_one_letter_code
_entity_poly.pdbx_strand_id
1 'polypeptide(L)'
;MFDTVEATALDLVGRLRDAEATIAAAQAEQLAIIAELHTRSAGWLDAVPAGCPEVTPVQVTAAEVSTALRWSTLVATDRVALALDAAERAPHALAALAGGRLTLGKLRGLLDRTT
;
A
#
# COMPACT_ATOMS: atom_id res chain seq x y z
N MET A 1 35.53 -27.19 5.72
CA MET A 1 34.75 -27.09 4.46
C MET A 1 33.26 -26.78 4.70
N PHE A 2 32.79 -26.72 5.95
CA PHE A 2 31.41 -26.33 6.28
C PHE A 2 31.22 -24.80 6.40
N ASP A 3 32.26 -24.07 6.82
CA ASP A 3 32.20 -22.61 7.05
C ASP A 3 31.89 -21.80 5.77
N THR A 4 32.33 -22.27 4.60
CA THR A 4 32.13 -21.55 3.33
C THR A 4 30.69 -21.64 2.82
N VAL A 5 30.01 -22.78 3.06
CA VAL A 5 28.61 -22.98 2.66
C VAL A 5 27.67 -22.19 3.57
N GLU A 6 27.95 -22.20 4.88
CA GLU A 6 27.18 -21.42 5.86
C GLU A 6 27.34 -19.91 5.65
N ALA A 7 28.57 -19.44 5.37
CA ALA A 7 28.81 -18.04 5.01
C ALA A 7 28.06 -17.62 3.73
N THR A 8 27.97 -18.51 2.74
CA THR A 8 27.23 -18.25 1.48
C THR A 8 25.72 -18.20 1.73
N ALA A 9 25.19 -19.09 2.57
CA ALA A 9 23.76 -19.08 2.91
C ALA A 9 23.36 -17.80 3.67
N LEU A 10 24.19 -17.34 4.60
CA LEU A 10 23.96 -16.10 5.35
C LEU A 10 23.98 -14.86 4.43
N ASP A 11 24.89 -14.81 3.46
CA ASP A 11 24.93 -13.73 2.46
C ASP A 11 23.64 -13.69 1.62
N LEU A 12 23.19 -14.84 1.12
CA LEU A 12 21.95 -14.94 0.34
C LEU A 12 20.72 -14.50 1.15
N VAL A 13 20.66 -14.89 2.43
CA VAL A 13 19.59 -14.45 3.34
C VAL A 13 19.67 -12.94 3.61
N GLY A 14 20.88 -12.39 3.74
CA GLY A 14 21.08 -10.94 3.85
C GLY A 14 20.52 -10.19 2.64
N ARG A 15 20.91 -10.62 1.42
CA ARG A 15 20.43 -10.04 0.17
C ARG A 15 18.91 -10.15 0.00
N LEU A 16 18.31 -11.26 0.45
CA LEU A 16 16.86 -11.41 0.44
C LEU A 16 16.18 -10.42 1.39
N ARG A 17 16.73 -10.20 2.58
CA ARG A 17 16.20 -9.20 3.53
C ARG A 17 16.27 -7.79 2.98
N ASP A 18 17.37 -7.44 2.31
CA ASP A 18 17.54 -6.12 1.69
C ASP A 18 16.55 -5.90 0.54
N ALA A 19 16.31 -6.94 -0.27
CA ALA A 19 15.30 -6.90 -1.32
C ALA A 19 13.88 -6.72 -0.75
N GLU A 20 13.52 -7.47 0.29
CA GLU A 20 12.23 -7.34 0.98
C GLU A 20 12.05 -5.95 1.61
N ALA A 21 13.09 -5.38 2.22
CA ALA A 21 13.05 -4.03 2.77
C ALA A 21 12.82 -2.98 1.68
N THR A 22 13.45 -3.14 0.52
CA THR A 22 13.27 -2.27 -0.66
C THR A 22 11.84 -2.36 -1.20
N ILE A 23 11.31 -3.57 -1.32
CA ILE A 23 9.92 -3.81 -1.77
C ILE A 23 8.93 -3.17 -0.78
N ALA A 24 9.14 -3.36 0.53
CA ALA A 24 8.31 -2.78 1.57
C ALA A 24 8.29 -1.24 1.51
N ALA A 25 9.46 -0.62 1.34
CA ALA A 25 9.57 0.83 1.19
C ALA A 25 8.81 1.35 -0.04
N ALA A 26 9.00 0.72 -1.20
CA ALA A 26 8.29 1.07 -2.43
C ALA A 26 6.77 0.89 -2.30
N GLN A 27 6.33 -0.16 -1.59
CA GLN A 27 4.91 -0.39 -1.31
C GLN A 27 4.34 0.67 -0.37
N ALA A 28 5.11 1.16 0.61
CA ALA A 28 4.67 2.24 1.48
C ALA A 28 4.51 3.56 0.71
N GLU A 29 5.47 3.90 -0.15
CA GLU A 29 5.38 5.06 -1.04
C GLU A 29 4.16 4.97 -1.95
N GLN A 30 3.92 3.79 -2.53
CA GLN A 30 2.74 3.53 -3.35
C GLN A 30 1.43 3.77 -2.58
N LEU A 31 1.33 3.30 -1.32
CA LEU A 31 0.14 3.53 -0.48
C LEU A 31 -0.03 5.02 -0.16
N ALA A 32 1.06 5.75 0.13
CA ALA A 32 1.00 7.18 0.39
C ALA A 32 0.49 7.97 -0.83
N ILE A 33 0.99 7.64 -2.04
CA ILE A 33 0.52 8.26 -3.29
C ILE A 33 -0.97 7.98 -3.52
N ILE A 34 -1.43 6.76 -3.27
CA ILE A 34 -2.84 6.39 -3.43
C ILE A 34 -3.74 7.16 -2.44
N ALA A 35 -3.31 7.30 -1.18
CA ALA A 35 -4.07 8.05 -0.16
C ALA A 35 -4.15 9.55 -0.50
N GLU A 36 -3.06 10.13 -1.01
CA GLU A 36 -3.03 11.52 -1.49
C GLU A 36 -3.96 11.71 -2.70
N LEU A 37 -3.91 10.79 -3.67
CA LEU A 37 -4.80 10.81 -4.83
C LEU A 37 -6.27 10.81 -4.40
N HIS A 38 -6.61 9.91 -3.47
CA HIS A 38 -7.96 9.84 -2.90
C HIS A 38 -8.41 11.16 -2.25
N THR A 39 -7.53 11.80 -1.46
CA THR A 39 -7.83 13.07 -0.81
C THR A 39 -8.17 14.16 -1.83
N ARG A 40 -7.46 14.18 -2.96
CA ARG A 40 -7.76 15.11 -4.06
C ARG A 40 -9.07 14.78 -4.77
N SER A 41 -9.33 13.50 -5.05
CA SER A 41 -10.58 13.05 -5.67
C SER A 41 -11.79 13.36 -4.78
N ALA A 42 -11.67 13.19 -3.46
CA ALA A 42 -12.71 13.53 -2.50
C ALA A 42 -13.02 15.04 -2.50
N GLY A 43 -11.99 15.89 -2.41
CA GLY A 43 -12.18 17.34 -2.44
C GLY A 43 -12.77 17.86 -3.76
N TRP A 44 -12.50 17.21 -4.90
CA TRP A 44 -13.14 17.54 -6.17
C TRP A 44 -14.61 17.15 -6.20
N LEU A 45 -14.97 15.99 -5.65
CA LEU A 45 -16.36 15.52 -5.59
C LEU A 45 -17.25 16.36 -4.66
N ASP A 46 -16.70 16.90 -3.58
CA ASP A 46 -17.42 17.84 -2.70
C ASP A 46 -17.86 19.12 -3.43
N ALA A 47 -17.21 19.46 -4.56
CA ALA A 47 -17.57 20.60 -5.40
C ALA A 47 -18.58 20.25 -6.52
N VAL A 48 -18.97 18.98 -6.66
CA VAL A 48 -19.91 18.53 -7.70
C VAL A 48 -21.34 18.88 -7.30
N PRO A 49 -22.16 19.50 -8.20
CA PRO A 49 -23.54 19.85 -7.90
C PRO A 49 -24.40 18.64 -7.49
N ALA A 50 -25.34 18.88 -6.55
CA ALA A 50 -26.33 17.88 -6.17
C ALA A 50 -27.17 17.44 -7.38
N GLY A 51 -27.15 16.14 -7.70
CA GLY A 51 -27.85 15.55 -8.85
C GLY A 51 -26.98 14.77 -9.83
N CYS A 52 -25.65 14.82 -9.69
CA CYS A 52 -24.75 13.89 -10.37
C CYS A 52 -24.86 12.48 -9.76
N PRO A 53 -24.64 11.41 -10.55
CA PRO A 53 -24.69 10.04 -10.05
C PRO A 53 -23.76 9.84 -8.84
N GLU A 54 -24.20 9.02 -7.87
CA GLU A 54 -23.44 8.69 -6.66
C GLU A 54 -22.19 7.88 -7.01
N VAL A 55 -21.11 8.57 -7.39
CA VAL A 55 -19.77 7.98 -7.50
C VAL A 55 -19.01 8.33 -6.24
N THR A 56 -18.53 7.32 -5.53
CA THR A 56 -17.73 7.52 -4.32
C THR A 56 -16.30 7.94 -4.69
N PRO A 57 -15.61 8.73 -3.85
CA PRO A 57 -14.21 9.07 -4.08
C PRO A 57 -13.30 7.83 -4.23
N VAL A 58 -13.63 6.74 -3.53
CA VAL A 58 -12.94 5.45 -3.66
C VAL A 58 -13.08 4.87 -5.08
N GLN A 59 -14.27 4.90 -5.67
CA GLN A 59 -14.49 4.40 -7.03
C GLN A 59 -13.74 5.22 -8.08
N VAL A 60 -13.70 6.54 -7.94
CA VAL A 60 -12.92 7.43 -8.83
C VAL A 60 -11.43 7.10 -8.73
N THR A 61 -10.90 7.08 -7.50
CA THR A 61 -9.48 6.78 -7.25
C THR A 61 -9.10 5.39 -7.79
N ALA A 62 -9.93 4.38 -7.53
CA ALA A 62 -9.68 3.01 -7.99
C ALA A 62 -9.71 2.90 -9.52
N ALA A 63 -10.59 3.64 -10.22
CA ALA A 63 -10.63 3.66 -11.68
C ALA A 63 -9.38 4.30 -12.30
N GLU A 64 -8.88 5.40 -11.71
CA GLU A 64 -7.64 6.05 -12.13
C GLU A 64 -6.43 5.14 -11.92
N VAL A 65 -6.31 4.56 -10.72
CA VAL A 65 -5.22 3.61 -10.36
C VAL A 65 -5.27 2.37 -11.25
N SER A 66 -6.45 1.78 -11.44
CA SER A 66 -6.69 0.62 -12.29
C SER A 66 -6.18 0.86 -13.71
N THR A 67 -6.54 2.01 -14.29
CA THR A 67 -6.14 2.41 -15.65
C THR A 67 -4.64 2.67 -15.75
N ALA A 68 -4.08 3.45 -14.83
CA ALA A 68 -2.67 3.85 -14.86
C ALA A 68 -1.71 2.67 -14.65
N LEU A 69 -2.07 1.73 -13.75
CA LEU A 69 -1.21 0.61 -13.37
C LEU A 69 -1.62 -0.73 -14.00
N ARG A 70 -2.66 -0.72 -14.86
CA ARG A 70 -3.23 -1.90 -15.51
C ARG A 70 -3.61 -3.00 -14.52
N TRP A 71 -4.12 -2.60 -13.36
CA TRP A 71 -4.67 -3.55 -12.39
C TRP A 71 -6.12 -3.86 -12.72
N SER A 72 -6.62 -4.98 -12.18
CA SER A 72 -8.07 -5.17 -12.16
C SER A 72 -8.69 -4.14 -11.21
N THR A 73 -9.94 -3.75 -11.49
CA THR A 73 -10.70 -2.86 -10.61
C THR A 73 -10.75 -3.38 -9.18
N LEU A 74 -10.91 -4.71 -9.00
CA LEU A 74 -10.89 -5.34 -7.68
C LEU A 74 -9.59 -5.07 -6.93
N VAL A 75 -8.44 -5.27 -7.59
CA VAL A 75 -7.11 -5.02 -7.00
C VAL A 75 -6.91 -3.55 -6.69
N ALA A 76 -7.34 -2.64 -7.57
CA ALA A 76 -7.22 -1.20 -7.34
C ALA A 76 -8.08 -0.75 -6.16
N THR A 77 -9.34 -1.18 -6.08
CA THR A 77 -10.24 -0.86 -4.95
C THR A 77 -9.69 -1.39 -3.63
N ASP A 78 -9.23 -2.64 -3.60
CA ASP A 78 -8.59 -3.26 -2.44
C ASP A 78 -7.35 -2.48 -1.98
N ARG A 79 -6.55 -1.98 -2.93
CA ARG A 79 -5.36 -1.18 -2.65
C ARG A 79 -5.68 0.21 -2.13
N VAL A 80 -6.72 0.85 -2.66
CA VAL A 80 -7.22 2.15 -2.17
C VAL A 80 -7.73 1.99 -0.74
N ALA A 81 -8.59 1.00 -0.48
CA ALA A 81 -9.09 0.74 0.87
C ALA A 81 -7.94 0.52 1.87
N LEU A 82 -6.95 -0.31 1.52
CA LEU A 82 -5.78 -0.55 2.35
C LEU A 82 -4.97 0.73 2.62
N ALA A 83 -4.81 1.60 1.62
CA ALA A 83 -4.09 2.86 1.77
C ALA A 83 -4.79 3.78 2.78
N LEU A 84 -6.13 3.89 2.68
CA LEU A 84 -6.93 4.72 3.57
C LEU A 84 -6.94 4.17 5.00
N ASP A 85 -7.25 2.89 5.17
CA ASP A 85 -7.23 2.23 6.49
C ASP A 85 -5.86 2.36 7.16
N ALA A 86 -4.77 2.16 6.41
CA ALA A 86 -3.43 2.26 6.96
C ALA A 86 -3.06 3.70 7.36
N ALA A 87 -3.44 4.69 6.55
CA ALA A 87 -3.18 6.10 6.83
C ALA A 87 -3.97 6.60 8.05
N GLU A 88 -5.22 6.17 8.19
CA GLU A 88 -6.10 6.61 9.28
C GLU A 88 -5.83 5.86 10.59
N ARG A 89 -5.70 4.53 10.53
CA ARG A 89 -5.73 3.68 11.73
C ARG A 89 -4.38 3.16 12.16
N ALA A 90 -3.40 3.13 11.26
CA ALA A 90 -2.10 2.53 11.54
C ALA A 90 -0.90 3.34 10.97
N PRO A 91 -0.79 4.65 11.21
CA PRO A 91 0.28 5.48 10.67
C PRO A 91 1.68 4.99 11.09
N HIS A 92 1.81 4.46 12.30
CA HIS A 92 3.07 3.87 12.78
C HIS A 92 3.44 2.57 12.05
N ALA A 93 2.45 1.76 11.66
CA ALA A 93 2.68 0.55 10.87
C ALA A 93 3.08 0.91 9.43
N LEU A 94 2.51 1.98 8.88
CA LEU A 94 2.89 2.52 7.58
C LEU A 94 4.33 3.06 7.60
N ALA A 95 4.74 3.76 8.67
CA ALA A 95 6.13 4.16 8.87
C ALA A 95 7.07 2.94 9.06
N ALA A 96 6.61 1.86 9.69
CA ALA A 96 7.38 0.62 9.82
C ALA A 96 7.54 -0.10 8.47
N LEU A 97 6.52 -0.07 7.61
CA LEU A 97 6.57 -0.57 6.24
C LEU A 97 7.56 0.26 5.41
N ALA A 98 7.50 1.59 5.50
CA ALA A 98 8.44 2.49 4.81
C ALA A 98 9.90 2.24 5.22
N GLY A 99 10.14 1.89 6.48
CA GLY A 99 11.47 1.53 6.99
C GLY A 99 11.88 0.06 6.76
N GLY A 100 11.11 -0.74 6.00
CA GLY A 100 11.40 -2.15 5.74
C GLY A 100 11.32 -3.08 6.96
N ARG A 101 10.78 -2.59 8.09
CA ARG A 101 10.63 -3.35 9.34
C ARG A 101 9.35 -4.20 9.39
N LEU A 102 8.44 -3.94 8.46
CA LEU A 102 7.15 -4.60 8.30
C LEU A 102 6.98 -4.94 6.82
N THR A 103 6.28 -6.05 6.51
CA THR A 103 5.85 -6.35 5.14
C THR A 103 4.41 -5.94 4.93
N LEU A 104 4.00 -5.76 3.67
CA LEU A 104 2.61 -5.41 3.35
C LEU A 104 1.59 -6.44 3.87
N GLY A 105 1.91 -7.72 3.80
CA GLY A 105 1.05 -8.78 4.35
C GLY A 105 0.86 -8.65 5.86
N LYS A 106 1.90 -8.25 6.59
CA LYS A 106 1.80 -7.98 8.04
C LYS A 106 0.98 -6.72 8.35
N LEU A 107 1.08 -5.68 7.51
CA LEU A 107 0.24 -4.49 7.62
C LEU A 107 -1.24 -4.86 7.47
N ARG A 108 -1.58 -5.58 6.40
CA ARG A 108 -2.95 -6.06 6.14
C ARG A 108 -3.47 -6.89 7.31
N GLY A 109 -2.69 -7.88 7.76
CA GLY A 109 -3.08 -8.69 8.90
C GLY A 109 -3.17 -7.93 10.24
N LEU A 110 -2.54 -6.76 10.40
CA LEU A 110 -2.76 -5.88 11.55
C LEU A 110 -4.10 -5.16 11.45
N LEU A 111 -4.41 -4.61 10.28
CA LEU A 111 -5.65 -3.86 10.04
C LEU A 111 -6.89 -4.77 10.18
N ASP A 112 -6.84 -5.98 9.60
CA ASP A 112 -7.93 -6.96 9.65
C ASP A 112 -8.28 -7.42 11.09
N ARG A 113 -7.32 -7.32 12.04
CA ARG A 113 -7.53 -7.69 13.45
C ARG A 113 -8.06 -6.55 14.30
N THR A 114 -8.12 -5.34 13.75
CA THR A 114 -8.54 -4.14 14.48
C THR A 114 -9.93 -3.64 14.06
N THR A 115 -10.57 -4.32 13.10
CA THR A 115 -11.99 -4.18 12.70
C THR A 115 -12.86 -5.17 13.44
#